data_AF-A0A3M1IAN0-F1
#
_entry.id   AF-A0A3M1IAN0-F1
#
_cell.length_a   1.000
_cell.length_b   1.000
_cell.length_c   1.000
_cell.angle_alpha   90.00
_cell.angle_beta   90.00
_cell.angle_gamma   90.00
#
_symmetry.space_group_name_H-M   'P 1'
#
loop_
_entity.id
_entity.type
_entity.pdbx_description
1 polymer ?
#
loop_
_entity_poly.entity_id
_entity_poly.type
_entity_poly.pdbx_seq_one_letter_code
_entity_poly.pdbx_strand_id
1 'polypeptide(L)'
;MYFTYFAVTSIIIVMQVGLLAAYLLMLKEKSRPTLYLGISFLNLVIFLSGYIFAYTSLSPLGAYHRVITVLFVLPSLGYFAIFMHAFPEVYFRKEYN
;
A
#
# COMPACT_ATOMS: atom_id res chain seq x y z
N MET A 1 -10.75 -23.79 -2.30
CA MET A 1 -9.71 -22.74 -2.27
C MET A 1 -8.41 -23.42 -2.69
N TYR A 2 -7.81 -23.07 -3.83
CA TYR A 2 -6.51 -23.61 -4.24
C TYR A 2 -5.46 -22.54 -3.95
N PHE A 3 -4.50 -22.84 -3.07
CA PHE A 3 -3.34 -21.98 -2.86
C PHE A 3 -2.34 -22.24 -3.98
N THR A 4 -2.49 -21.51 -5.07
CA THR A 4 -1.49 -21.50 -6.13
C THR A 4 -0.21 -20.86 -5.61
N TYR A 5 0.93 -21.17 -6.24
CA TYR A 5 2.19 -20.47 -5.98
C TYR A 5 2.02 -18.94 -5.99
N PHE A 6 1.21 -18.44 -6.94
CA PHE A 6 0.86 -17.02 -7.03
C PHE A 6 0.12 -16.52 -5.78
N ALA A 7 -0.89 -17.23 -5.30
CA ALA A 7 -1.64 -16.85 -4.11
C ALA A 7 -0.74 -16.79 -2.86
N VAL A 8 0.15 -17.77 -2.69
CA VAL A 8 1.07 -17.82 -1.54
C VAL A 8 2.07 -16.66 -1.59
N THR A 9 2.69 -16.41 -2.74
CA THR A 9 3.59 -15.27 -2.91
C THR A 9 2.88 -13.95 -2.68
N SER A 10 1.66 -13.77 -3.19
CA SER A 10 0.87 -12.57 -2.94
C SER A 10 0.56 -12.36 -1.46
N ILE A 11 0.28 -13.43 -0.69
CA ILE A 11 0.07 -13.33 0.77
C ILE A 11 1.33 -12.81 1.46
N ILE A 12 2.50 -13.35 1.12
CA ILE A 12 3.77 -12.93 1.71
C ILE A 12 4.02 -11.44 1.43
N ILE A 13 3.83 -11.00 0.19
CA ILE A 13 4.04 -9.59 -0.19
C ILE A 13 3.02 -8.69 0.53
N VAL A 14 1.74 -9.09 0.60
CA VAL A 14 0.70 -8.35 1.33
C VAL A 14 1.09 -8.17 2.80
N MET A 15 1.60 -9.21 3.46
CA MET A 15 2.06 -9.12 4.84
C MET A 15 3.24 -8.15 5.00
N GLN A 16 4.25 -8.25 4.14
CA GLN A 16 5.43 -7.38 4.20
C GLN A 16 5.07 -5.91 3.99
N VAL A 17 4.29 -5.61 2.94
CA VAL A 17 3.85 -4.23 2.66
C VAL A 17 2.86 -3.75 3.72
N GLY A 18 2.03 -4.63 4.27
CA GLY A 18 1.10 -4.34 5.37
C GLY A 18 1.81 -3.92 6.64
N LEU A 19 2.90 -4.60 7.01
CA LEU A 19 3.73 -4.24 8.15
C LEU A 19 4.39 -2.86 7.94
N LEU A 20 4.90 -2.58 6.74
CA LEU A 20 5.47 -1.26 6.41
C LEU A 20 4.41 -0.16 6.47
N ALA A 21 3.24 -0.38 5.88
CA ALA A 21 2.13 0.56 5.94
C ALA A 21 1.72 0.84 7.39
N ALA A 22 1.54 -0.21 8.19
CA ALA A 22 1.21 -0.09 9.61
C ALA A 22 2.27 0.70 10.38
N TYR A 23 3.55 0.36 10.20
CA TYR A 23 4.66 1.06 10.85
C TYR A 23 4.67 2.56 10.53
N LEU A 24 4.64 2.93 9.25
CA LEU A 24 4.66 4.33 8.83
C LEU A 24 3.42 5.11 9.31
N LEU A 25 2.24 4.47 9.28
CA LEU A 25 0.99 5.07 9.73
C LEU A 25 0.84 5.10 11.26
N MET A 26 1.60 4.31 12.01
CA MET A 26 1.61 4.34 13.48
C MET A 26 2.66 5.28 14.11
N LEU A 27 3.62 5.80 13.34
CA LEU A 27 4.59 6.78 13.85
C LEU A 27 3.90 8.02 14.46
N LYS A 28 4.17 8.35 15.72
CA LYS A 28 3.50 9.47 16.43
C LYS A 28 3.81 10.85 15.82
N GLU A 29 5.04 11.05 15.35
CA GLU A 29 5.51 12.31 14.74
C GLU A 29 5.98 12.06 13.30
N LYS A 30 5.07 11.53 12.47
CA LYS A 30 5.37 11.27 11.06
C LYS A 30 5.42 12.58 10.26
N SER A 31 6.42 12.71 9.38
CA SER A 31 6.47 13.80 8.41
C SER A 31 5.38 13.68 7.35
N ARG A 32 5.11 14.75 6.58
CA ARG A 32 4.14 14.68 5.48
C ARG A 32 4.53 13.63 4.43
N PRO A 33 5.80 13.55 3.97
CA PRO A 33 6.25 12.46 3.12
C PRO A 33 6.02 11.07 3.74
N THR A 34 6.31 10.89 5.03
CA THR A 34 6.08 9.61 5.72
C THR A 34 4.60 9.21 5.69
N LEU A 35 3.68 10.17 5.87
CA LEU A 35 2.25 9.92 5.76
C LEU A 35 1.86 9.50 4.34
N TYR A 36 2.31 10.21 3.31
CA TYR A 36 2.02 9.88 1.92
C TYR A 36 2.56 8.50 1.51
N LEU A 37 3.77 8.16 1.95
CA LEU A 37 4.35 6.84 1.74
C LEU A 37 3.53 5.74 2.45
N GLY A 38 3.10 5.99 3.69
CA GLY A 38 2.23 5.09 4.43
C GLY A 38 0.89 4.84 3.74
N ILE A 39 0.25 5.89 3.23
CA ILE A 39 -1.01 5.78 2.46
C ILE A 39 -0.77 5.06 1.14
N SER A 40 0.34 5.31 0.45
CA SER A 40 0.70 4.61 -0.78
C SER A 40 0.82 3.10 -0.55
N PHE A 41 1.52 2.68 0.51
CA PHE A 41 1.64 1.27 0.88
C PHE A 41 0.32 0.65 1.35
N LEU A 42 -0.53 1.40 2.06
CA LEU A 42 -1.86 0.92 2.42
C LEU A 42 -2.73 0.62 1.18
N ASN A 43 -2.71 1.50 0.19
CA ASN A 43 -3.40 1.25 -1.08
C ASN A 43 -2.78 0.05 -1.82
N LEU A 44 -1.45 -0.10 -1.76
CA LEU A 44 -0.75 -1.24 -2.37
C LEU A 44 -1.15 -2.58 -1.72
N VAL A 45 -1.38 -2.61 -0.41
CA VAL A 45 -1.90 -3.78 0.33
C VAL A 45 -3.28 -4.18 -0.19
N ILE A 46 -4.18 -3.23 -0.39
CA ILE A 46 -5.54 -3.49 -0.91
C ILE A 46 -5.47 -3.95 -2.37
N PHE A 47 -4.60 -3.35 -3.17
CA PHE A 47 -4.32 -3.80 -4.53
C PHE A 47 -3.86 -5.27 -4.58
N LEU A 48 -2.85 -5.62 -3.78
CA LEU A 48 -2.27 -6.96 -3.75
C LEU A 48 -3.25 -8.00 -3.17
N SER A 49 -4.09 -7.63 -2.20
CA SER A 49 -5.11 -8.53 -1.66
C SER A 49 -6.20 -8.87 -2.68
N GLY A 50 -6.45 -7.98 -3.65
CA GLY A 50 -7.28 -8.26 -4.82
C GLY A 50 -6.80 -9.49 -5.61
N TYR A 51 -5.48 -9.66 -5.79
CA TYR A 51 -4.93 -10.84 -6.47
C TYR A 51 -5.07 -12.11 -5.64
N ILE A 52 -4.94 -12.03 -4.31
CA ILE A 52 -5.22 -13.17 -3.43
C ILE A 52 -6.67 -13.63 -3.65
N PHE A 53 -7.61 -12.70 -3.66
CA PHE A 53 -9.02 -13.00 -3.93
C PHE A 53 -9.24 -13.63 -5.32
N ALA A 54 -8.55 -13.12 -6.35
CA ALA A 54 -8.62 -13.63 -7.71
C ALA A 54 -8.15 -15.09 -7.83
N TYR A 55 -7.01 -15.41 -7.23
CA TYR A 55 -6.37 -16.73 -7.35
C TYR A 55 -6.91 -17.76 -6.35
N THR A 56 -7.70 -17.34 -5.36
CA THR A 56 -8.34 -18.24 -4.40
C THR A 56 -9.81 -18.52 -4.71
N SER A 57 -10.47 -17.66 -5.49
CA SER A 57 -11.89 -17.78 -5.89
C SER A 57 -12.03 -18.39 -7.29
N LEU A 58 -12.76 -19.50 -7.40
CA LEU A 58 -13.12 -20.15 -8.68
C LEU A 58 -14.38 -19.55 -9.34
N SER A 59 -15.04 -18.61 -8.67
CA SER A 59 -16.35 -18.08 -9.08
C SER A 59 -16.20 -16.84 -9.99
N PRO A 60 -17.27 -16.44 -10.71
CA PRO A 60 -17.32 -15.16 -11.44
C PRO A 60 -16.95 -13.95 -10.58
N LEU A 61 -17.07 -14.06 -9.24
CA LEU A 61 -16.62 -13.01 -8.35
C LEU A 61 -15.12 -12.74 -8.46
N GLY A 62 -14.31 -13.74 -8.82
CA GLY A 62 -12.90 -13.56 -9.11
C GLY A 62 -12.65 -12.47 -10.15
N ALA A 63 -13.57 -12.20 -11.08
CA ALA A 63 -13.43 -11.12 -12.06
C ALA A 63 -13.44 -9.72 -11.43
N TYR A 64 -14.09 -9.52 -10.27
CA TYR A 64 -14.11 -8.24 -9.57
C TYR A 64 -12.74 -7.84 -8.98
N HIS A 65 -11.77 -8.75 -8.93
CA HIS A 65 -10.39 -8.37 -8.57
C HIS A 65 -9.85 -7.27 -9.48
N ARG A 66 -10.28 -7.20 -10.74
CA ARG A 66 -9.87 -6.17 -11.71
C ARG A 66 -10.30 -4.78 -11.26
N VAL A 67 -11.50 -4.69 -10.70
CA VAL A 67 -12.03 -3.41 -10.18
C VAL A 67 -11.20 -2.97 -8.97
N ILE A 68 -10.95 -3.88 -8.02
CA ILE A 68 -10.11 -3.59 -6.84
C ILE A 68 -8.70 -3.20 -7.27
N THR A 69 -8.09 -3.96 -8.17
CA THR A 69 -6.71 -3.71 -8.58
C THR A 69 -6.56 -2.36 -9.31
N VAL A 70 -7.46 -2.03 -10.22
CA VAL A 70 -7.43 -0.73 -10.92
C VAL A 70 -7.70 0.43 -9.96
N LEU A 71 -8.70 0.29 -9.08
CA LEU A 71 -9.07 1.37 -8.15
C LEU A 71 -7.98 1.69 -7.15
N PHE A 72 -7.15 0.72 -6.74
CA PHE A 72 -6.16 0.92 -5.67
C PHE A 72 -4.72 1.08 -6.18
N VAL A 73 -4.38 0.61 -7.39
CA VAL A 73 -3.05 0.84 -7.97
C VAL A 73 -2.84 2.33 -8.31
N LEU A 74 -3.85 3.01 -8.86
CA LEU A 74 -3.72 4.41 -9.27
C LEU A 74 -3.54 5.35 -8.06
N PRO A 75 -4.32 5.26 -6.98
CA PRO A 75 -4.06 6.02 -5.76
C PRO A 75 -2.71 5.66 -5.14
N SER A 76 -2.32 4.39 -5.12
CA SER A 76 -1.00 3.99 -4.58
C SER A 76 0.13 4.71 -5.31
N LEU A 77 0.11 4.72 -6.65
CA LEU A 77 1.06 5.46 -7.48
C LEU A 77 0.98 6.97 -7.28
N GLY A 78 -0.24 7.53 -7.16
CA GLY A 78 -0.44 8.95 -6.91
C GLY A 78 0.18 9.41 -5.59
N TYR A 79 -0.09 8.70 -4.50
CA TYR A 79 0.51 8.99 -3.20
C TYR A 79 2.02 8.75 -3.18
N PHE A 80 2.52 7.77 -3.94
CA PHE A 80 3.95 7.56 -4.10
C PHE A 80 4.63 8.72 -4.85
N ALA A 81 4.01 9.22 -5.92
CA ALA A 81 4.50 10.38 -6.65
C ALA A 81 4.52 11.63 -5.75
N ILE A 82 3.47 11.86 -4.97
CA ILE A 82 3.44 12.96 -3.98
C ILE A 82 4.55 12.79 -2.96
N PHE A 83 4.79 11.58 -2.46
CA PHE A 83 5.93 11.29 -1.58
C PHE A 83 7.26 11.67 -2.22
N MET A 84 7.50 11.27 -3.48
CA MET A 84 8.74 11.59 -4.20
C MET A 84 8.96 13.09 -4.40
N HIS A 85 7.88 13.88 -4.55
CA HIS A 85 7.97 15.33 -4.67
C HIS A 85 8.06 16.06 -3.32
N ALA A 86 7.48 15.49 -2.27
CA ALA A 86 7.50 16.07 -0.92
C ALA A 86 8.79 15.73 -0.16
N PHE A 87 9.46 14.63 -0.52
CA PHE A 87 10.71 14.21 0.10
C PHE A 87 11.93 14.79 -0.64
N PRO A 88 12.95 15.33 0.06
CA PRO A 88 13.04 15.49 1.51
C PRO A 88 12.28 16.71 2.04
N GLU A 89 11.49 16.53 3.10
CA GLU A 89 10.90 17.65 3.84
C GLU A 89 11.97 18.23 4.78
N VAL A 90 12.50 19.41 4.45
CA VAL A 90 13.52 20.09 5.25
C VAL A 90 12.85 20.75 6.47
N TYR A 91 12.94 20.10 7.62
CA TYR A 91 12.54 20.71 8.89
C TYR A 91 13.61 21.70 9.35
N PHE A 92 13.40 22.99 9.10
CA PHE A 92 14.09 24.01 9.87
C PHE A 92 13.53 23.96 11.30
N ARG A 93 14.28 23.35 12.22
CA ARG A 93 14.01 23.47 13.66
C ARG A 93 14.09 24.96 13.99
N LYS A 94 12.93 25.58 14.27
CA LYS A 94 12.92 26.92 14.88
C LYS A 94 13.52 26.76 16.26
N GLU A 95 14.81 27.09 16.40
CA GLU A 95 15.41 27.40 17.68
C GLU A 95 14.69 28.64 18.22
N TYR A 96 13.87 28.44 19.25
CA TYR A 96 13.22 29.54 19.95
C TYR A 96 14.30 30.30 20.73
N ASN A 97 14.56 31.55 20.33
CA ASN A 97 15.23 32.56 21.16
C ASN A 97 14.32 33.01 22.30
#